data_AF-A0A2D9HP38-F1
#
_entry.id   AF-A0A2D9HP38-F1
#
_cell.length_a   1.000
_cell.length_b   1.000
_cell.length_c   1.000
_cell.angle_alpha   90.00
_cell.angle_beta   90.00
_cell.angle_gamma   90.00
#
_symmetry.space_group_name_H-M   'P 1'
#
loop_
_entity.id
_entity.type
_entity.pdbx_description
1 polymer ?
#
loop_
_entity_poly.entity_id
_entity_poly.type
_entity_poly.pdbx_seq_one_letter_code
_entity_poly.pdbx_strand_id
1 'polypeptide(L)'
;MRIDREGQGFTLVELMLAAALGMLLFGVALSLLVGDADHSRAMAAAIQIRRLQRRTLRLIQHDLATASGWIVNPQSTTPGSCGLSQRTPLLAITPADGSPALLYSIGKAPSAIWRSPVLMRCGPAFDLDGRPSAGSYQNRVVLDGVDHAGMADHPNLPVLLLELERQRGDQRIRSEAVG
;
A
#
# COMPACT_ATOMS: atom_id res chain seq x y z
N MET A 1 -64.02 38.50 15.88
CA MET A 1 -62.75 38.71 15.13
C MET A 1 -62.60 37.51 14.20
N ARG A 2 -63.03 37.67 12.94
CA ARG A 2 -63.05 36.60 11.94
C ARG A 2 -61.76 36.73 11.15
N ILE A 3 -60.89 35.73 11.23
CA ILE A 3 -59.69 35.68 10.39
C ILE A 3 -60.19 35.20 9.03
N ASP A 4 -60.34 36.12 8.09
CA ASP A 4 -60.59 35.78 6.70
C ASP A 4 -59.32 35.13 6.15
N ARG A 5 -59.38 33.80 5.99
CA ARG A 5 -58.38 33.05 5.22
C ARG A 5 -58.67 33.33 3.76
N GLU A 6 -58.06 34.37 3.20
CA GLU A 6 -58.01 34.53 1.74
C GLU A 6 -57.44 33.25 1.13
N GLY A 7 -58.21 32.64 0.25
CA GLY A 7 -57.84 31.42 -0.47
C GLY A 7 -56.73 31.69 -1.49
N GLN A 8 -55.51 31.95 -1.02
CA GLN A 8 -54.32 32.01 -1.86
C GLN A 8 -53.92 30.59 -2.23
N GLY A 9 -54.51 30.08 -3.31
CA GLY A 9 -54.04 28.89 -4.00
C GLY A 9 -52.82 29.24 -4.85
N PHE A 10 -51.84 28.34 -4.90
CA PHE A 10 -50.68 28.50 -5.77
C PHE A 10 -51.08 28.43 -7.24
N THR A 11 -50.53 29.32 -8.04
CA THR A 11 -50.65 29.24 -9.50
C THR A 11 -49.81 28.06 -10.04
N LEU A 12 -50.20 27.50 -11.19
CA LEU A 12 -49.40 26.46 -11.86
C LEU A 12 -47.94 26.91 -12.08
N VAL A 13 -47.77 28.20 -12.42
CA VAL A 13 -46.44 28.80 -12.65
C VAL A 13 -45.61 28.82 -11.37
N GLU A 14 -46.19 29.19 -10.22
CA GLU A 14 -45.48 29.13 -8.93
C GLU A 14 -45.11 27.71 -8.55
N LEU A 15 -45.98 26.72 -8.79
CA LEU A 15 -45.66 25.32 -8.55
C LEU A 15 -44.52 24.83 -9.44
N MET A 16 -44.52 25.19 -10.72
CA MET A 16 -43.43 24.86 -11.64
C MET A 16 -42.12 25.56 -11.25
N LEU A 17 -42.19 26.82 -10.82
CA LEU A 17 -41.03 27.58 -10.34
C LEU A 17 -40.44 26.96 -9.07
N ALA A 18 -41.29 26.63 -8.09
CA ALA A 18 -40.90 25.98 -6.86
C ALA A 18 -40.28 24.59 -7.12
N ALA A 19 -40.87 23.81 -8.02
CA ALA A 19 -40.32 22.52 -8.43
C ALA A 19 -38.96 22.67 -9.14
N ALA A 20 -38.81 23.65 -10.03
CA ALA A 20 -37.55 23.94 -10.70
C ALA A 20 -36.45 24.36 -9.72
N LEU A 21 -36.76 25.27 -8.79
CA LEU A 21 -35.85 25.69 -7.72
C LEU A 21 -35.46 24.52 -6.81
N GLY A 22 -36.43 23.68 -6.43
CA GLY A 22 -36.19 22.48 -5.63
C GLY A 22 -35.27 21.47 -6.33
N MET A 23 -35.49 21.22 -7.62
CA MET A 23 -34.62 20.36 -8.42
C MET A 23 -33.20 20.92 -8.54
N LEU A 24 -33.05 22.23 -8.71
CA LEU A 24 -31.76 22.88 -8.82
C LEU A 24 -30.98 22.79 -7.50
N LEU A 25 -31.62 23.10 -6.37
CA LEU A 25 -31.04 22.95 -5.03
C LEU A 25 -30.66 21.49 -4.74
N PHE A 26 -31.53 20.54 -5.07
CA PHE A 26 -31.26 19.12 -4.89
C PHE A 26 -30.09 18.65 -5.77
N GLY A 27 -30.00 19.11 -7.02
CA GLY A 27 -28.90 18.82 -7.93
C GLY A 27 -27.54 19.32 -7.42
N VAL A 28 -27.52 20.53 -6.85
CA VAL A 28 -26.32 21.09 -6.19
C VAL A 28 -25.93 20.25 -4.98
N ALA A 29 -26.88 19.92 -4.10
CA ALA A 29 -26.62 19.08 -2.93
C ALA A 29 -26.06 17.70 -3.31
N LEU A 30 -26.64 17.07 -4.35
CA LEU A 30 -26.17 15.78 -4.84
C LEU A 30 -24.74 15.85 -5.40
N SER A 31 -24.44 16.92 -6.14
CA SER A 31 -23.11 17.13 -6.73
C SER A 31 -22.04 17.31 -5.65
N LEU A 32 -22.35 18.02 -4.56
CA LEU A 32 -21.47 18.15 -3.40
C LEU A 32 -21.22 16.79 -2.71
N LEU A 33 -22.27 16.00 -2.50
CA LEU A 33 -22.15 14.68 -1.87
C LEU A 33 -21.32 13.71 -2.71
N VAL A 34 -21.50 13.71 -4.04
CA VAL A 34 -20.71 12.87 -4.95
C VAL A 34 -19.24 13.30 -4.95
N GLY A 35 -18.97 14.61 -4.98
CA GLY A 35 -17.61 15.14 -4.92
C GLY A 35 -16.86 14.72 -3.64
N ASP A 36 -17.53 14.81 -2.48
CA ASP A 36 -16.97 14.40 -1.20
C ASP A 36 -16.73 12.88 -1.11
N ALA A 37 -17.65 12.08 -1.67
CA ALA A 37 -17.51 10.62 -1.73
C ALA A 37 -16.26 10.20 -2.51
N ASP A 38 -15.96 10.84 -3.64
CA ASP A 38 -14.77 10.52 -4.44
C ASP A 38 -13.47 10.93 -3.74
N HIS A 39 -13.46 12.05 -3.03
CA HIS A 39 -12.32 12.48 -2.22
C HIS A 39 -12.06 11.52 -1.05
N SER A 40 -13.13 11.11 -0.36
CA SER A 40 -13.07 10.14 0.73
C SER A 40 -12.52 8.79 0.27
N ARG A 41 -12.92 8.31 -0.92
CA ARG A 41 -12.39 7.07 -1.52
C ARG A 41 -10.90 7.17 -1.82
N ALA A 42 -10.44 8.28 -2.39
CA ALA A 42 -9.02 8.50 -2.67
C ALA A 42 -8.19 8.48 -1.38
N MET A 43 -8.66 9.18 -0.34
CA MET A 43 -8.01 9.21 0.97
C MET A 43 -7.97 7.83 1.64
N ALA A 44 -9.10 7.13 1.71
CA ALA A 44 -9.17 5.79 2.31
C ALA A 44 -8.19 4.83 1.65
N ALA A 45 -8.06 4.91 0.34
CA ALA A 45 -7.19 4.04 -0.42
C ALA A 45 -5.70 4.43 -0.30
N ALA A 46 -5.38 5.72 -0.10
CA ALA A 46 -4.03 6.16 0.27
C ALA A 46 -3.62 5.64 1.67
N ILE A 47 -4.54 5.67 2.63
CA ILE A 47 -4.33 5.09 3.98
C ILE A 47 -4.06 3.60 3.89
N GLN A 48 -4.81 2.87 3.05
CA GLN A 48 -4.59 1.44 2.83
C GLN A 48 -3.18 1.16 2.28
N ILE A 49 -2.72 1.92 1.29
CA ILE A 49 -1.36 1.79 0.73
C ILE A 49 -0.31 2.02 1.81
N ARG A 50 -0.42 3.09 2.61
CA ARG A 50 0.51 3.37 3.71
C ARG A 50 0.52 2.25 4.76
N ARG A 51 -0.64 1.69 5.10
CA ARG A 51 -0.73 0.55 6.04
C ARG A 51 0.02 -0.67 5.51
N LEU A 52 -0.13 -0.98 4.23
CA LEU A 52 0.58 -2.10 3.58
C LEU A 52 2.10 -1.86 3.59
N GLN A 53 2.57 -0.70 3.13
CA GLN A 53 4.00 -0.34 3.17
C GLN A 53 4.58 -0.47 4.58
N ARG A 54 3.91 0.09 5.60
CA ARG A 54 4.36 0.00 6.99
C ARG A 54 4.36 -1.42 7.55
N ARG A 55 3.47 -2.30 7.08
CA ARG A 55 3.48 -3.72 7.48
C ARG A 55 4.66 -4.45 6.84
N THR A 56 4.96 -4.14 5.58
CA THR A 56 6.14 -4.68 4.88
C THR A 56 7.44 -4.22 5.51
N LEU A 57 7.56 -2.93 5.87
CA LEU A 57 8.73 -2.41 6.58
C LEU A 57 8.92 -3.09 7.93
N ARG A 58 7.84 -3.27 8.70
CA ARG A 58 7.89 -4.02 9.97
C ARG A 58 8.30 -5.47 9.81
N LEU A 59 7.91 -6.12 8.71
CA LEU A 59 8.37 -7.47 8.39
C LEU A 59 9.88 -7.48 8.14
N ILE A 60 10.41 -6.54 7.35
CA ILE A 60 11.86 -6.45 7.10
C ILE A 60 12.62 -6.15 8.40
N GLN A 61 12.14 -5.21 9.22
CA GLN A 61 12.71 -4.92 10.53
C GLN A 61 12.73 -6.15 11.44
N HIS A 62 11.68 -6.97 11.42
CA HIS A 62 11.64 -8.20 12.21
C HIS A 62 12.69 -9.20 11.74
N ASP A 63 12.84 -9.37 10.43
CA ASP A 63 13.87 -10.26 9.86
C ASP A 63 15.30 -9.75 10.18
N LEU A 64 15.51 -8.44 10.16
CA LEU A 64 16.79 -7.79 10.54
C LEU A 64 17.09 -7.94 12.04
N ALA A 65 16.09 -7.88 12.91
CA ALA A 65 16.29 -7.99 14.35
C ALA A 65 16.89 -9.34 14.79
N THR A 66 16.71 -10.40 13.99
CA THR A 66 17.27 -11.74 14.22
C THR A 66 18.51 -12.02 13.36
N ALA A 67 19.02 -11.01 12.64
CA ALA A 67 20.12 -11.17 11.71
C ALA A 67 21.49 -11.12 12.41
N SER A 68 22.45 -11.89 11.90
CA SER A 68 23.87 -11.73 12.22
C SER A 68 24.57 -10.75 11.26
N GLY A 69 23.96 -10.48 10.11
CA GLY A 69 24.44 -9.50 9.14
C GLY A 69 23.51 -9.37 7.93
N TRP A 70 23.79 -8.40 7.08
CA TRP A 70 23.05 -8.18 5.83
C TRP A 70 23.98 -7.65 4.73
N ILE A 71 23.50 -7.75 3.48
CA ILE A 71 24.18 -7.23 2.29
C ILE A 71 23.14 -6.47 1.48
N VAL A 72 23.39 -5.18 1.27
CA VAL A 72 22.59 -4.31 0.40
C VAL A 72 23.01 -4.52 -1.06
N ASN A 73 22.02 -4.58 -1.96
CA ASN A 73 22.21 -4.81 -3.41
C ASN A 73 23.15 -5.99 -3.70
N PRO A 74 22.88 -7.19 -3.16
CA PRO A 74 23.79 -8.31 -3.33
C PRO A 74 23.84 -8.72 -4.79
N GLN A 75 25.02 -9.11 -5.28
CA GLN A 75 25.11 -9.75 -6.58
C GLN A 75 24.35 -11.09 -6.52
N SER A 76 23.78 -11.52 -7.65
CA SER A 76 22.85 -12.67 -7.78
C SER A 76 23.38 -14.02 -7.27
N THR A 77 24.60 -14.06 -6.75
CA THR A 77 25.36 -15.20 -6.24
C THR A 77 25.18 -15.46 -4.75
N THR A 78 24.31 -14.72 -4.05
CA THR A 78 24.04 -15.04 -2.64
C THR A 78 23.33 -16.40 -2.57
N PRO A 79 23.78 -17.36 -1.73
CA PRO A 79 23.21 -18.69 -1.62
C PRO A 79 21.83 -18.63 -0.96
N GLY A 80 20.83 -18.18 -1.71
CA GLY A 80 19.43 -18.26 -1.39
C GLY A 80 18.79 -19.40 -2.17
N SER A 81 18.02 -20.24 -1.49
CA SER A 81 17.35 -21.40 -2.07
C SER A 81 16.24 -21.08 -3.07
N CYS A 82 15.89 -19.80 -3.29
CA CYS A 82 14.90 -19.41 -4.30
C CYS A 82 15.54 -18.71 -5.50
N GLY A 83 15.09 -19.05 -6.71
CA GLY A 83 15.49 -18.35 -7.93
C GLY A 83 14.92 -16.93 -8.03
N LEU A 84 15.70 -15.98 -8.53
CA LEU A 84 15.31 -14.58 -8.68
C LEU A 84 14.37 -14.29 -9.86
N SER A 85 14.27 -15.18 -10.86
CA SER A 85 13.43 -15.02 -12.07
C SER A 85 13.54 -13.62 -12.72
N GLN A 86 14.76 -13.13 -12.94
CA GLN A 86 15.05 -11.81 -13.53
C GLN A 86 14.62 -10.60 -12.68
N ARG A 87 14.39 -10.78 -11.37
CA ARG A 87 14.20 -9.65 -10.43
C ARG A 87 15.54 -9.18 -9.89
N THR A 88 15.59 -7.90 -9.55
CA THR A 88 16.76 -7.26 -8.96
C THR A 88 16.77 -7.51 -7.46
N PRO A 89 17.81 -8.17 -6.92
CA PRO A 89 17.95 -8.33 -5.48
C PRO A 89 18.27 -6.98 -4.82
N LEU A 90 17.64 -6.69 -3.69
CA LEU A 90 17.80 -5.44 -2.95
C LEU A 90 18.51 -5.64 -1.61
N LEU A 91 18.24 -6.76 -0.93
CA LEU A 91 18.80 -7.04 0.38
C LEU A 91 18.85 -8.54 0.61
N ALA A 92 20.02 -9.03 1.00
CA ALA A 92 20.18 -10.34 1.59
C ALA A 92 20.40 -10.19 3.10
N ILE A 93 19.69 -10.97 3.90
CA ILE A 93 19.81 -11.00 5.36
C ILE A 93 20.31 -12.38 5.75
N THR A 94 21.37 -12.43 6.54
CA THR A 94 21.91 -13.67 7.11
C THR A 94 21.39 -13.83 8.54
N PRO A 95 20.51 -14.81 8.80
CA PRO A 95 20.00 -15.07 10.15
C PRO A 95 21.12 -15.45 11.13
N ALA A 96 20.95 -15.14 12.42
CA ALA A 96 21.91 -15.50 13.46
C ALA A 96 21.81 -16.98 13.91
N ASP A 97 20.67 -17.63 13.64
CA ASP A 97 20.40 -19.03 13.99
C ASP A 97 21.05 -20.04 13.02
N GLY A 98 21.77 -19.56 12.01
CA GLY A 98 22.42 -20.38 10.99
C GLY A 98 21.49 -20.88 9.89
N SER A 99 20.23 -20.44 9.86
CA SER A 99 19.31 -20.75 8.77
C SER A 99 19.73 -20.06 7.46
N PRO A 100 19.23 -20.53 6.29
CA PRO A 100 19.60 -19.95 4.99
C PRO A 100 19.29 -18.44 4.89
N ALA A 101 20.00 -17.75 3.99
CA ALA A 101 19.81 -16.31 3.82
C ALA A 101 18.40 -15.97 3.31
N LEU A 102 17.78 -14.95 3.90
CA LEU A 102 16.56 -14.33 3.41
C LEU A 102 16.91 -13.34 2.31
N LEU A 103 16.13 -13.29 1.23
CA LEU A 103 16.42 -12.42 0.09
C LEU A 103 15.19 -11.60 -0.31
N TYR A 104 15.36 -10.29 -0.29
CA TYR A 104 14.38 -9.35 -0.83
C TYR A 104 14.76 -8.92 -2.23
N SER A 105 13.79 -8.91 -3.13
CA SER A 105 13.98 -8.52 -4.53
C SER A 105 12.79 -7.75 -5.07
N ILE A 106 13.04 -6.86 -6.03
CA ILE A 106 12.00 -6.11 -6.75
C ILE A 106 12.03 -6.44 -8.23
N GLY A 107 10.85 -6.49 -8.85
CA GLY A 107 10.75 -6.56 -10.31
C GLY A 107 9.43 -7.13 -10.76
N LYS A 108 9.46 -7.88 -11.86
CA LYS A 108 8.25 -8.38 -12.51
C LYS A 108 7.46 -9.32 -11.60
N ALA A 109 6.15 -9.09 -11.58
CA ALA A 109 5.20 -9.97 -10.89
C ALA A 109 5.25 -11.42 -11.40
N PRO A 110 5.04 -12.41 -10.53
CA PRO A 110 5.02 -13.83 -10.91
C PRO A 110 3.76 -14.21 -11.72
N SER A 111 2.69 -13.42 -11.67
CA SER A 111 1.45 -13.65 -12.40
C SER A 111 0.64 -12.35 -12.59
N ALA A 112 -0.37 -12.37 -13.46
CA ALA A 112 -1.13 -11.18 -13.87
C ALA A 112 -2.08 -10.61 -12.80
N ILE A 113 -2.29 -11.30 -11.68
CA ILE A 113 -3.14 -10.81 -10.58
C ILE A 113 -2.50 -9.65 -9.80
N TRP A 114 -1.20 -9.43 -9.97
CA TRP A 114 -0.42 -8.40 -9.27
C TRP A 114 -0.19 -7.18 -10.16
N ARG A 115 -0.09 -6.02 -9.52
CA ARG A 115 0.32 -4.75 -10.13
C ARG A 115 1.84 -4.68 -10.08
N SER A 116 2.50 -5.07 -11.16
CA SER A 116 3.96 -5.00 -11.30
C SER A 116 4.45 -3.54 -11.32
N PRO A 117 5.62 -3.20 -10.74
CA PRO A 117 6.57 -4.08 -10.04
C PRO A 117 6.10 -4.53 -8.64
N VAL A 118 6.63 -5.66 -8.17
CA VAL A 118 6.34 -6.21 -6.83
C VAL A 118 7.61 -6.35 -6.01
N LEU A 119 7.50 -6.13 -4.70
CA LEU A 119 8.54 -6.52 -3.75
C LEU A 119 8.27 -7.95 -3.30
N MET A 120 9.28 -8.79 -3.40
CA MET A 120 9.22 -10.18 -2.99
C MET A 120 10.23 -10.50 -1.90
N ARG A 121 9.89 -11.51 -1.09
CA ARG A 121 10.76 -12.13 -0.11
C ARG A 121 10.93 -13.61 -0.47
N CYS A 122 12.17 -14.07 -0.57
CA CYS A 122 12.54 -15.47 -0.48
C CYS A 122 12.91 -15.76 0.97
N GLY A 123 12.21 -16.71 1.58
CA GLY A 123 12.41 -17.10 2.97
C GLY A 123 11.52 -18.28 3.33
N PRO A 124 11.54 -18.73 4.60
CA PRO A 124 10.60 -19.74 5.07
C PRO A 124 9.17 -19.24 4.85
N ALA A 125 8.29 -20.12 4.41
CA ALA A 125 6.85 -19.80 4.31
C ALA A 125 6.28 -19.53 5.70
N PHE A 126 5.24 -18.71 5.80
CA PHE A 126 4.53 -18.50 7.06
C PHE A 126 3.40 -19.51 7.22
N ASP A 127 3.19 -20.00 8.44
CA ASP A 127 2.01 -20.80 8.80
C ASP A 127 0.76 -19.91 8.99
N LEU A 128 -0.36 -20.53 9.40
CA LEU A 128 -1.63 -19.82 9.64
C LEU A 128 -1.56 -18.84 10.82
N ASP A 129 -0.62 -19.04 11.74
CA ASP A 129 -0.36 -18.15 12.87
C ASP A 129 0.62 -17.01 12.51
N GLY A 130 1.14 -17.02 11.28
CA GLY A 130 2.11 -16.04 10.80
C GLY A 130 3.53 -16.29 11.30
N ARG A 131 3.84 -17.51 11.79
CA ARG A 131 5.20 -17.90 12.19
C ARG A 131 5.97 -18.50 11.01
N PRO A 132 7.30 -18.32 10.94
CA PRO A 132 8.13 -19.02 9.97
C PRO A 132 7.96 -20.54 10.12
N SER A 133 7.62 -21.21 9.01
CA SER A 133 7.54 -22.66 8.94
C SER A 133 8.94 -23.27 8.73
N ALA A 134 9.14 -24.50 9.21
CA ALA A 134 10.33 -25.30 8.95
C ALA A 134 10.37 -25.90 7.52
N GLY A 135 9.48 -25.46 6.63
CA GLY A 135 9.38 -25.95 5.26
C GLY A 135 10.45 -25.37 4.33
N SER A 136 10.30 -25.67 3.04
CA SER A 136 11.16 -25.10 2.01
C SER A 136 10.98 -23.59 1.89
N TYR A 137 12.06 -22.91 1.51
CA TYR A 137 12.01 -21.49 1.21
C TYR A 137 11.18 -21.23 -0.04
N GLN A 138 10.37 -20.19 0.02
CA GLN A 138 9.45 -19.84 -1.05
C GLN A 138 9.56 -18.36 -1.39
N ASN A 139 9.45 -18.08 -2.68
CA ASN A 139 9.28 -16.72 -3.21
C ASN A 139 7.83 -16.27 -3.00
N ARG A 140 7.63 -15.22 -2.19
CA ARG A 140 6.30 -14.64 -1.95
C ARG A 140 6.31 -13.14 -2.18
N VAL A 141 5.24 -12.64 -2.81
CA VAL A 141 4.98 -11.20 -2.92
C VAL A 141 4.64 -10.66 -1.54
N VAL A 142 5.42 -9.70 -1.05
CA VAL A 142 5.20 -9.04 0.26
C VAL A 142 4.63 -7.63 0.11
N LEU A 143 4.76 -7.03 -1.07
CA LEU A 143 4.09 -5.77 -1.40
C LEU A 143 3.81 -5.70 -2.90
N ASP A 144 2.57 -5.32 -3.22
CA ASP A 144 2.05 -5.17 -4.57
C ASP A 144 2.10 -3.71 -5.05
N GLY A 145 2.47 -3.47 -6.30
CA GLY A 145 2.60 -2.16 -6.94
C GLY A 145 3.58 -1.27 -6.22
N VAL A 146 4.85 -1.61 -6.35
CA VAL A 146 5.98 -0.88 -5.77
C VAL A 146 6.71 -0.16 -6.89
N ASP A 147 6.71 1.16 -6.86
CA ASP A 147 7.40 1.97 -7.86
C ASP A 147 8.88 2.13 -7.51
N HIS A 148 9.18 2.28 -6.22
CA HIS A 148 10.54 2.31 -5.71
C HIS A 148 10.65 1.58 -4.38
N ALA A 149 11.75 0.83 -4.21
CA ALA A 149 12.16 0.25 -2.94
C ALA A 149 13.65 0.53 -2.75
N GLY A 150 13.96 1.38 -1.77
CA GLY A 150 15.31 1.75 -1.39
C GLY A 150 15.75 0.99 -0.16
N MET A 151 16.96 0.42 -0.21
CA MET A 151 17.62 -0.21 0.93
C MET A 151 19.05 0.31 0.94
N ALA A 152 19.48 0.91 2.04
CA ALA A 152 20.80 1.53 2.15
C ALA A 152 21.33 1.42 3.57
N ASP A 153 22.63 1.20 3.72
CA ASP A 153 23.28 1.28 5.02
C ASP A 153 23.25 2.72 5.56
N HIS A 154 23.04 2.87 6.86
CA HIS A 154 23.17 4.18 7.49
C HIS A 154 24.66 4.56 7.55
N PRO A 155 25.04 5.80 7.20
CA PRO A 155 26.44 6.20 7.03
C PRO A 155 27.30 6.03 8.29
N ASN A 156 26.68 6.15 9.46
CA ASN A 156 27.39 6.22 10.75
C ASN A 156 26.89 5.21 11.80
N LEU A 157 25.85 4.44 11.51
CA LEU A 157 25.20 3.55 12.48
C LEU A 157 25.02 2.17 11.85
N PRO A 158 25.09 1.09 12.64
CA PRO A 158 24.85 -0.27 12.16
C PRO A 158 23.34 -0.53 12.02
N VAL A 159 22.67 0.30 11.22
CA VAL A 159 21.23 0.21 10.95
C VAL A 159 20.99 0.39 9.46
N LEU A 160 19.88 -0.17 8.96
CA LEU A 160 19.50 -0.11 7.57
C LEU A 160 18.38 0.91 7.36
N LEU A 161 18.56 1.81 6.40
CA LEU A 161 17.53 2.73 5.91
C LEU A 161 16.66 2.00 4.88
N LEU A 162 15.37 1.98 5.13
CA LEU A 162 14.37 1.31 4.30
C LEU A 162 13.37 2.33 3.77
N GLU A 163 13.17 2.35 2.46
CA GLU A 163 12.23 3.25 1.78
C GLU A 163 11.32 2.46 0.84
N LEU A 164 10.02 2.74 0.89
CA LEU A 164 9.03 2.22 -0.05
C LEU A 164 8.20 3.36 -0.63
N GLU A 165 8.08 3.39 -1.95
CA GLU A 165 7.31 4.39 -2.67
C GLU A 165 6.31 3.76 -3.63
N ARG A 166 5.13 4.39 -3.71
CA ARG A 166 4.10 4.08 -4.69
C ARG A 166 3.46 5.35 -5.25
N GLN A 167 3.38 5.46 -6.56
CA GLN A 167 2.64 6.45 -7.33
C GLN A 167 1.18 5.99 -7.49
N ARG A 168 0.24 6.91 -7.25
CA ARG A 168 -1.18 6.71 -7.52
C ARG A 168 -1.77 7.98 -8.12
N GLY A 169 -2.03 7.95 -9.42
CA GLY A 169 -2.38 9.17 -10.15
C GLY A 169 -1.26 10.18 -9.96
N ASP A 170 -1.62 11.38 -9.47
CA ASP A 170 -0.65 12.45 -9.19
C ASP A 170 -0.02 12.36 -7.79
N GLN A 171 -0.51 11.48 -6.92
CA GLN A 171 0.00 11.38 -5.55
C GLN A 171 1.13 10.35 -5.41
N ARG A 172 2.22 10.76 -4.76
CA ARG A 172 3.32 9.88 -4.32
C ARG A 172 3.15 9.53 -2.85
N ILE A 173 3.05 8.24 -2.56
CA ILE A 173 2.92 7.70 -1.21
C ILE A 173 4.22 7.02 -0.82
N ARG A 174 4.97 7.68 0.07
CA ARG A 174 6.23 7.20 0.62
C ARG A 174 6.09 6.76 2.07
N SER A 175 6.77 5.68 2.42
CA SER A 175 6.97 5.24 3.80
C SER A 175 8.43 4.88 4.01
N GLU A 176 8.97 5.26 5.16
CA GLU A 176 10.36 5.03 5.54
C GLU A 176 10.44 4.33 6.91
N ALA A 177 11.52 3.59 7.12
CA ALA A 177 11.82 2.89 8.36
C ALA A 177 13.33 2.73 8.55
N VAL A 178 13.73 2.52 9.80
CA VAL A 178 15.09 2.12 10.19
C VAL A 178 15.01 0.71 10.76
N GLY A 179 15.89 -0.18 10.30
CA GLY A 179 15.95 -1.58 10.72
C GLY A 179 17.30 -1.97 11.26
#